data_AF-A0A972J6D9-F1
#
_entry.id   AF-A0A972J6D9-F1
#
_cell.length_a   1.000
_cell.length_b   1.000
_cell.length_c   1.000
_cell.angle_alpha   90.00
_cell.angle_beta   90.00
_cell.angle_gamma   90.00
#
_symmetry.space_group_name_H-M   'P 1'
#
loop_
_entity.id
_entity.type
_entity.pdbx_description
1 polymer ?
#
loop_
_entity_poly.entity_id
_entity_poly.type
_entity_poly.pdbx_seq_one_letter_code
_entity_poly.pdbx_strand_id
1 'polypeptide(L)' 'AIPDDVRRMAVPVLGHRIILQPEYEIEGVTAEEVIDSILCDIPVPR' A
#
# COMPACT_ATOMS: atom_id res chain seq x y z
N ALA A 1 -0.97 -18.66 1.99
CA ALA A 1 -2.36 -18.61 1.49
C ALA A 1 -3.05 -17.35 2.02
N ILE A 2 -3.60 -17.34 3.24
CA ILE A 2 -4.33 -16.16 3.76
C ILE A 2 -3.48 -14.87 3.78
N PRO A 3 -2.21 -14.87 4.27
CA PRO A 3 -1.41 -13.64 4.23
C PRO A 3 -1.10 -13.13 2.82
N ASP A 4 -0.93 -14.05 1.86
CA ASP A 4 -0.69 -13.70 0.46
C ASP A 4 -1.95 -13.11 -0.19
N ASP A 5 -3.13 -13.65 0.16
CA ASP A 5 -4.41 -13.14 -0.33
C ASP A 5 -4.70 -11.75 0.23
N VAL A 6 -4.41 -11.52 1.52
CA VAL A 6 -4.50 -10.18 2.13
C VAL A 6 -3.56 -9.20 1.42
N ARG A 7 -2.32 -9.60 1.14
CA ARG A 7 -1.35 -8.77 0.41
C ARG A 7 -1.86 -8.40 -0.99
N ARG A 8 -2.42 -9.35 -1.72
CA ARG A 8 -3.02 -9.11 -3.05
C ARG A 8 -4.22 -8.16 -3.02
N MET A 9 -4.97 -8.15 -1.93
CA MET A 9 -6.15 -7.30 -1.77
C MET A 9 -5.82 -5.89 -1.26
N ALA A 10 -4.61 -5.64 -0.78
CA ALA A 10 -4.27 -4.38 -0.11
C ALA A 10 -4.41 -3.15 -1.04
N VAL A 11 -3.81 -3.18 -2.23
CA VAL A 11 -3.90 -2.07 -3.21
C VAL A 11 -5.33 -1.82 -3.67
N PRO A 12 -6.11 -2.80 -4.18
CA PRO A 12 -7.47 -2.53 -4.64
C PRO A 12 -8.45 -2.11 -3.53
N VAL A 13 -8.18 -2.44 -2.26
CA VAL A 13 -9.05 -2.08 -1.12
C VAL A 13 -8.66 -0.74 -0.49
N LEU A 14 -7.37 -0.43 -0.40
CA LEU A 14 -6.85 0.73 0.32
C LEU A 14 -6.38 1.86 -0.60
N GLY A 15 -6.02 1.59 -1.85
CA GLY A 15 -5.41 2.57 -2.76
C GLY A 15 -6.23 3.85 -2.94
N HIS A 16 -7.55 3.73 -3.09
CA HIS A 16 -8.44 4.88 -3.21
C HIS A 16 -8.82 5.55 -1.86
N ARG A 17 -8.36 4.99 -0.74
CA ARG A 17 -8.64 5.49 0.62
C ARG A 17 -7.49 6.27 1.22
N ILE A 18 -6.35 6.32 0.54
CA ILE A 18 -5.18 7.09 0.95
C ILE A 18 -5.27 8.46 0.30
N ILE A 19 -5.17 9.50 1.13
CA ILE A 19 -5.10 10.89 0.69
C ILE A 19 -3.64 11.30 0.86
N LEU A 20 -2.97 11.54 -0.26
CA LEU A 20 -1.62 12.06 -0.25
C LEU A 20 -1.64 13.57 -0.01
N GLN A 21 -0.58 14.07 0.62
CA GLN A 21 -0.38 15.51 0.67
C GLN A 21 0.07 15.97 -0.73
N PRO A 22 -0.30 17.20 -1.16
CA PRO A 22 -0.02 17.69 -2.51
C PRO A 22 1.46 17.63 -2.90
N GLU A 23 2.36 17.80 -1.93
CA GLU A 23 3.80 17.78 -2.16
C GLU A 23 4.25 16.42 -2.72
N TYR A 24 3.68 15.32 -2.22
CA TYR A 24 3.99 13.97 -2.67
C TYR A 24 3.36 13.64 -4.03
N GLU A 25 2.15 14.14 -4.31
CA GLU A 25 1.53 13.98 -5.63
C GLU A 25 2.36 14.69 -6.72
N ILE A 26 2.90 15.88 -6.41
CA ILE A 26 3.78 16.63 -7.31
C ILE A 26 5.09 15.88 -7.58
N GLU A 27 5.63 15.18 -6.58
CA GLU A 27 6.80 14.30 -6.71
C GLU A 27 6.48 12.99 -7.45
N GLY A 28 5.22 12.75 -7.79
CA GLY A 28 4.76 11.57 -8.53
C GLY A 28 4.56 10.32 -7.66
N VAL A 29 4.55 10.48 -6.33
CA VAL A 29 4.30 9.38 -5.40
C VAL A 29 2.87 8.88 -5.55
N THR A 30 2.71 7.57 -5.58
CA THR A 30 1.41 6.91 -5.70
C THR A 30 0.99 6.25 -4.40
N ALA A 31 -0.33 6.11 -4.19
CA ALA A 31 -0.86 5.36 -3.06
C ALA A 31 -0.45 3.87 -3.10
N GLU A 32 -0.22 3.31 -4.29
CA GLU A 32 0.26 1.93 -4.48
C GLU A 32 1.67 1.76 -3.91
N GLU A 33 2.60 2.65 -4.26
CA GLU A 33 3.98 2.64 -3.74
C GLU A 33 4.01 2.75 -2.20
N VAL A 34 3.16 3.59 -1.62
CA VAL A 34 3.04 3.73 -0.16
C VAL A 34 2.51 2.44 0.49
N ILE A 35 1.51 1.81 -0.12
CA ILE A 35 0.97 0.54 0.39
C ILE A 35 2.02 -0.55 0.33
N ASP A 36 2.72 -0.67 -0.80
CA ASP A 36 3.74 -1.69 -1.01
C ASP A 36 4.93 -1.51 -0.04
N SER A 37 5.37 -0.27 0.20
CA SER A 37 6.45 -0.02 1.15
C SER A 37 6.07 -0.48 2.56
N ILE A 38 4.85 -0.19 3.00
CA ILE A 38 4.33 -0.62 4.31
C ILE A 38 4.28 -2.16 4.39
N LEU A 39 3.81 -2.83 3.34
CA LEU A 39 3.70 -4.29 3.32
C LEU A 39 5.06 -5.01 3.24
N CYS A 40 6.09 -4.34 2.72
CA CYS A 40 7.46 -4.82 2.75
C CYS A 40 8.06 -4.78 4.17
N ASP A 41 7.72 -3.75 4.96
CA ASP A 41 8.27 -3.57 6.31
C ASP A 41 7.60 -4.45 7.37
N ILE A 42 6.35 -4.89 7.13
CA ILE A 42 5.60 -5.72 8.08
C ILE A 42 5.96 -7.20 7.90
N PRO A 43 6.49 -7.88 8.94
CA PRO A 43 6.76 -9.31 8.87
C PRO A 43 5.46 -10.11 8.73
N VAL A 44 5.47 -11.10 7.83
CA VAL A 44 4.32 -11.99 7.62
C VAL A 44 4.22 -12.99 8.79
N PRO A 45 3.09 -13.06 9.51
CA PRO A 45 2.89 -14.05 10.57
C PRO A 45 2.84 -15.47 9.99
N ARG A 46 3.35 -16.44 10.76
CA ARG A 46 3.26 -17.87 10.43
C ARG A 46 1.86 -18.42 10.61
#